data_AF-A0A4U0H3A1-F1
#
_entry.id   AF-A0A4U0H3A1-F1
#
_cell.length_a   1.000
_cell.length_b   1.000
_cell.length_c   1.000
_cell.angle_alpha   90.00
_cell.angle_beta   90.00
_cell.angle_gamma   90.00
#
_symmetry.space_group_name_H-M   'P 1'
#
loop_
_entity.id
_entity.type
_entity.pdbx_description
1 polymer ?
#
loop_
_entity_poly.entity_id
_entity_poly.type
_entity_poly.pdbx_seq_one_letter_code
_entity_poly.pdbx_strand_id
1 'polypeptide(L)'
;MTTKKCAIFRYVILFAFPFLFVNCAKEKDAQPEPIDTRTVLQISDVEIGTNDSRTAYVNGDLHLEAKVTASTKIKQLKLQITPSISGHGWIFSQTFTENVSGAESLHFHEHIYIPENARAGVYDVLFIAYDENGGQTRYKGSLTILKDPLIPQIANAEISLSGDVLAVTADIKIPSGLQEIYIEVQSAAWTRKYVFTEVGLVGLTNYTLNKTLNLAEAPSGHYHIHISVTDRVEKRIGHTFHLDK
;
A
#
# COMPACT_ATOMS: atom_id res chain seq x y z
N MET A 1 -11.65 -102.36 9.23
CA MET A 1 -10.62 -102.44 10.30
C MET A 1 -10.90 -101.31 11.28
N THR A 2 -11.56 -101.63 12.40
CA THR A 2 -11.01 -101.66 13.79
C THR A 2 -10.85 -100.25 14.39
N THR A 3 -11.88 -99.64 15.00
CA THR A 3 -12.55 -99.83 16.32
C THR A 3 -11.83 -99.32 17.58
N LYS A 4 -12.66 -98.72 18.47
CA LYS A 4 -12.60 -98.56 19.95
C LYS A 4 -12.21 -97.15 20.45
N LYS A 5 -12.74 -96.58 21.55
CA LYS A 5 -13.93 -96.74 22.46
C LYS A 5 -13.83 -95.62 23.55
N CYS A 6 -14.98 -95.20 24.12
CA CYS A 6 -15.20 -94.67 25.50
C CYS A 6 -14.51 -93.34 25.94
N ALA A 7 -14.99 -92.51 26.87
CA ALA A 7 -16.14 -92.47 27.78
C ALA A 7 -16.40 -91.01 28.27
N ILE A 8 -17.51 -90.83 28.96
CA ILE A 8 -18.13 -89.61 29.53
C ILE A 8 -17.27 -88.97 30.64
N PHE A 9 -17.25 -87.62 30.73
CA PHE A 9 -17.15 -86.93 32.02
C PHE A 9 -17.99 -85.64 32.05
N ARG A 10 -18.92 -85.57 33.01
CA ARG A 10 -19.65 -84.36 33.41
C ARG A 10 -18.68 -83.41 34.11
N TYR A 11 -18.70 -82.12 33.79
CA TYR A 11 -18.54 -81.09 34.81
C TYR A 11 -19.32 -79.83 34.42
N VAL A 12 -20.30 -79.53 35.25
CA VAL A 12 -20.95 -78.23 35.35
C VAL A 12 -19.89 -77.26 35.90
N ILE A 13 -19.50 -76.26 35.12
CA ILE A 13 -18.85 -75.05 35.65
C ILE A 13 -19.57 -73.84 35.04
N LEU A 14 -20.33 -73.20 35.92
CA LEU A 14 -20.99 -71.91 35.76
C LEU A 14 -19.89 -70.83 35.60
N PHE A 15 -19.66 -70.33 34.39
CA PHE A 15 -18.84 -69.14 34.15
C PHE A 15 -19.74 -68.04 33.62
N ALA A 16 -20.15 -67.14 34.51
CA ALA A 16 -20.83 -65.90 34.17
C ALA A 16 -19.88 -65.01 33.37
N PHE A 17 -20.08 -64.97 32.05
CA PHE A 17 -19.39 -64.07 31.14
C PHE A 17 -20.12 -62.73 31.19
N PRO A 18 -19.52 -61.64 31.69
CA PRO A 18 -20.13 -60.32 31.54
C PRO A 18 -20.08 -59.97 30.04
N PHE A 19 -21.25 -59.94 29.40
CA PHE A 19 -21.43 -59.30 28.11
C PHE A 19 -21.05 -57.83 28.27
N LEU A 20 -19.84 -57.46 27.82
CA LEU A 20 -19.49 -56.08 27.55
C LEU A 20 -20.32 -55.66 26.33
N PHE A 21 -21.37 -54.87 26.56
CA PHE A 21 -22.05 -54.15 25.50
C PHE A 21 -21.08 -53.13 24.92
N VAL A 22 -20.49 -53.44 23.76
CA VAL A 22 -19.81 -52.45 22.93
C VAL A 22 -20.89 -51.56 22.31
N ASN A 23 -21.08 -50.37 22.85
CA ASN A 23 -21.90 -49.33 22.22
C ASN A 23 -21.09 -48.72 21.06
N CYS A 24 -21.39 -49.13 19.84
CA CYS A 24 -20.86 -48.49 18.64
C CYS A 24 -21.69 -47.23 18.38
N ALA A 25 -21.23 -46.09 18.92
CA ALA A 25 -21.79 -44.81 18.53
C ALA A 25 -21.49 -44.60 17.05
N LYS A 26 -22.54 -44.43 16.24
CA LYS A 26 -22.36 -43.99 14.85
C LYS A 26 -21.69 -42.62 14.88
N GLU A 27 -20.46 -42.54 14.41
CA GLU A 27 -19.85 -41.26 14.07
C GLU A 27 -20.76 -40.61 13.02
N LYS A 28 -21.22 -39.40 13.31
CA LYS A 28 -21.92 -38.59 12.33
C LYS A 28 -20.86 -38.18 11.32
N ASP A 29 -21.03 -38.63 10.07
CA ASP A 29 -20.24 -38.15 8.95
C ASP A 29 -20.19 -36.62 9.01
N ALA A 30 -18.98 -36.07 9.22
CA ALA A 30 -18.77 -34.64 9.17
C ALA A 30 -19.06 -34.20 7.73
N GLN A 31 -20.21 -33.56 7.54
CA GLN A 31 -20.55 -32.91 6.28
C GLN A 31 -19.42 -31.92 5.97
N PRO A 32 -18.79 -31.95 4.79
CA PRO A 32 -17.77 -30.97 4.45
C PRO A 32 -18.36 -29.56 4.63
N GLU A 33 -17.66 -28.71 5.37
CA GLU A 33 -18.07 -27.32 5.56
C GLU A 33 -18.24 -26.65 4.18
N PRO A 34 -19.23 -25.76 4.01
CA PRO A 34 -19.40 -25.05 2.75
C PRO A 34 -18.11 -24.32 2.40
N ILE A 35 -17.58 -24.54 1.18
CA ILE A 35 -16.47 -23.76 0.66
C ILE A 35 -16.98 -22.32 0.50
N ASP A 36 -16.53 -21.43 1.39
CA ASP A 36 -16.82 -20.00 1.32
C ASP A 36 -16.17 -19.43 0.06
N THR A 37 -16.99 -19.11 -0.94
CA THR A 37 -16.58 -18.56 -2.24
C THR A 37 -16.74 -17.04 -2.31
N ARG A 38 -16.79 -16.35 -1.16
CA ARG A 38 -16.71 -14.88 -1.12
C ARG A 38 -15.43 -14.41 -1.82
N THR A 39 -15.56 -13.38 -2.65
CA THR A 39 -14.45 -12.69 -3.31
C THR A 39 -13.34 -12.34 -2.32
N VAL A 40 -12.23 -13.07 -2.41
CA VAL A 40 -11.06 -12.90 -1.53
C VAL A 40 -10.59 -11.45 -1.59
N LEU A 41 -10.21 -10.84 -0.45
CA LEU A 41 -9.54 -9.53 -0.42
C LEU A 41 -8.38 -9.49 -1.43
N GLN A 42 -8.35 -8.50 -2.32
CA GLN A 42 -7.36 -8.38 -3.40
C GLN A 42 -6.66 -7.03 -3.38
N ILE A 43 -5.39 -7.05 -3.79
CA ILE A 43 -4.60 -5.87 -4.16
C ILE A 43 -4.23 -6.06 -5.63
N SER A 44 -4.51 -5.07 -6.46
CA SER A 44 -4.19 -5.04 -7.90
C SER A 44 -3.69 -3.66 -8.31
N ASP A 45 -3.26 -3.53 -9.57
CA ASP A 45 -2.89 -2.25 -10.19
C ASP A 45 -1.89 -1.46 -9.34
N VAL A 46 -0.87 -2.15 -8.82
CA VAL A 46 0.12 -1.54 -7.91
C VAL A 46 1.17 -0.80 -8.71
N GLU A 47 1.37 0.47 -8.37
CA GLU A 47 2.42 1.34 -8.89
C GLU A 47 3.39 1.72 -7.75
N ILE A 48 4.69 1.50 -7.95
CA ILE A 48 5.75 1.95 -7.04
C ILE A 48 6.68 2.92 -7.75
N GLY A 49 6.66 4.18 -7.33
CA GLY A 49 7.32 5.27 -8.06
C GLY A 49 6.52 5.67 -9.29
N THR A 50 6.69 6.90 -9.76
CA THR A 50 5.92 7.43 -10.90
C THR A 50 6.08 6.56 -12.15
N ASN A 51 4.96 6.16 -12.74
CA ASN A 51 4.83 5.20 -13.85
C ASN A 51 5.49 3.83 -13.57
N ASP A 52 5.37 3.33 -12.34
CA ASP A 52 6.01 2.11 -11.80
C ASP A 52 7.53 2.06 -12.07
N SER A 53 8.22 3.20 -11.98
CA SER A 53 9.66 3.26 -12.20
C SER A 53 10.46 2.44 -11.19
N ARG A 54 9.86 2.15 -10.02
CA ARG A 54 10.47 1.50 -8.85
C ARG A 54 11.70 2.22 -8.35
N THR A 55 11.73 3.54 -8.56
CA THR A 55 12.81 4.42 -8.11
C THR A 55 12.23 5.63 -7.38
N ALA A 56 12.91 6.08 -6.33
CA ALA A 56 12.67 7.37 -5.69
C ALA A 56 13.99 8.01 -5.31
N TYR A 57 13.99 9.33 -5.11
CA TYR A 57 15.18 10.05 -4.69
C TYR A 57 15.09 10.50 -3.24
N VAL A 58 16.22 10.54 -2.56
CA VAL A 58 16.35 11.19 -1.25
C VAL A 58 15.89 12.65 -1.35
N ASN A 59 15.15 13.11 -0.33
CA ASN A 59 14.48 14.42 -0.26
C ASN A 59 13.38 14.65 -1.30
N GLY A 60 12.89 13.59 -1.95
CA GLY A 60 11.72 13.64 -2.81
C GLY A 60 10.65 12.66 -2.32
N ASP A 61 9.50 12.71 -2.98
CA ASP A 61 8.41 11.78 -2.70
C ASP A 61 8.51 10.49 -3.52
N LEU A 62 8.19 9.38 -2.87
CA LEU A 62 7.79 8.14 -3.51
C LEU A 62 6.29 8.17 -3.77
N HIS A 63 5.89 8.15 -5.03
CA HIS A 63 4.50 7.96 -5.44
C HIS A 63 4.09 6.48 -5.33
N LEU A 64 2.88 6.21 -4.84
CA LEU A 64 2.32 4.87 -4.69
C LEU A 64 0.86 4.85 -5.09
N GLU A 65 0.49 3.89 -5.93
CA GLU A 65 -0.92 3.59 -6.20
C GLU A 65 -1.20 2.10 -6.01
N ALA A 66 -2.44 1.78 -5.65
CA ALA A 66 -2.96 0.42 -5.67
C ALA A 66 -4.49 0.42 -5.66
N LYS A 67 -5.09 -0.52 -6.37
CA LYS A 67 -6.50 -0.85 -6.21
C LYS A 67 -6.66 -1.94 -5.15
N VAL A 68 -7.58 -1.73 -4.21
CA VAL A 68 -7.92 -2.73 -3.18
C VAL A 68 -9.40 -3.01 -3.22
N THR A 69 -9.77 -4.30 -3.24
CA THR A 69 -11.18 -4.75 -3.25
C THR A 69 -11.40 -5.84 -2.23
N ALA A 70 -12.53 -5.82 -1.52
CA ALA A 70 -12.93 -6.81 -0.54
C ALA A 70 -14.35 -7.31 -0.81
N SER A 71 -14.66 -8.59 -0.56
CA SER A 71 -16.05 -9.09 -0.55
C SER A 71 -16.90 -8.54 0.58
N THR A 72 -16.26 -8.03 1.62
CA THR A 72 -16.91 -7.36 2.73
C THR A 72 -16.46 -5.92 2.73
N LYS A 73 -15.70 -5.50 3.73
CA LYS A 73 -15.22 -4.14 3.89
C LYS A 73 -13.75 -4.17 4.26
N ILE A 74 -13.00 -3.26 3.68
CA ILE A 74 -11.61 -3.02 4.00
C ILE A 74 -11.59 -2.33 5.36
N LYS A 75 -10.78 -2.85 6.28
CA LYS A 75 -10.61 -2.31 7.62
C LYS A 75 -9.48 -1.28 7.66
N GLN A 76 -8.33 -1.63 7.08
CA GLN A 76 -7.14 -0.80 7.07
C GLN A 76 -6.16 -1.27 6.01
N LEU A 77 -5.26 -0.39 5.60
CA LEU A 77 -4.09 -0.70 4.79
C LEU A 77 -2.83 -0.44 5.63
N LYS A 78 -1.76 -1.19 5.37
CA LYS A 78 -0.47 -0.98 6.00
C LYS A 78 0.62 -1.00 4.93
N LEU A 79 1.45 0.02 4.93
CA LEU A 79 2.64 0.11 4.10
C LEU A 79 3.88 0.00 4.97
N GLN A 80 4.83 -0.83 4.56
CA GLN A 80 6.15 -0.91 5.14
C GLN A 80 7.20 -0.81 4.03
N ILE A 81 8.22 0.02 4.26
CA ILE A 81 9.38 0.13 3.38
C ILE A 81 10.61 -0.10 4.26
N THR A 82 11.37 -1.14 3.97
CA THR A 82 12.53 -1.54 4.75
C THR A 82 13.72 -1.76 3.84
N PRO A 83 14.96 -1.43 4.26
CA PRO A 83 16.11 -1.73 3.45
C PRO A 83 16.25 -3.24 3.28
N SER A 84 16.53 -3.72 2.07
CA SER A 84 16.71 -5.16 1.82
C SER A 84 17.96 -5.72 2.53
N ILE A 85 18.89 -4.83 2.93
CA ILE A 85 20.01 -5.16 3.82
C ILE A 85 19.63 -4.73 5.25
N SER A 86 19.37 -5.71 6.11
CA SER A 86 18.96 -5.47 7.50
C SER A 86 19.91 -4.54 8.25
N GLY A 87 19.37 -3.59 9.02
CA GLY A 87 20.14 -2.62 9.80
C GLY A 87 20.80 -1.49 8.99
N HIS A 88 20.58 -1.42 7.67
CA HIS A 88 21.19 -0.42 6.80
C HIS A 88 20.16 0.48 6.11
N GLY A 89 19.84 1.64 6.70
CA GLY A 89 19.07 2.68 6.01
C GLY A 89 17.81 3.12 6.75
N TRP A 90 16.88 3.70 6.01
CA TRP A 90 15.63 4.24 6.52
C TRP A 90 14.56 3.15 6.63
N ILE A 91 13.69 3.22 7.63
CA ILE A 91 12.53 2.32 7.77
C ILE A 91 11.28 3.17 7.83
N PHE A 92 10.28 2.76 7.07
CA PHE A 92 8.95 3.35 7.07
C PHE A 92 7.90 2.31 7.44
N SER A 93 6.92 2.71 8.24
CA SER A 93 5.74 1.91 8.53
C SER A 93 4.57 2.83 8.85
N GLN A 94 3.52 2.79 8.04
CA GLN A 94 2.29 3.54 8.27
C GLN A 94 1.07 2.64 8.11
N THR A 95 0.06 2.90 8.93
CA THR A 95 -1.27 2.30 8.82
C THR A 95 -2.25 3.38 8.38
N PHE A 96 -3.04 3.08 7.35
CA PHE A 96 -4.05 3.97 6.79
C PHE A 96 -5.44 3.43 7.15
N THR A 97 -6.21 4.25 7.86
CA THR A 97 -7.58 3.92 8.29
C THR A 97 -8.59 4.96 7.81
N GLU A 98 -8.17 6.21 7.69
CA GLU A 98 -8.97 7.31 7.17
C GLU A 98 -9.30 7.07 5.69
N ASN A 99 -10.55 7.29 5.31
CA ASN A 99 -11.08 7.03 3.96
C ASN A 99 -10.87 5.58 3.44
N VAL A 100 -10.44 4.66 4.31
CA VAL A 100 -10.22 3.24 4.01
C VAL A 100 -11.29 2.38 4.69
N SER A 101 -11.52 2.59 5.99
CA SER A 101 -12.39 1.72 6.78
C SER A 101 -13.82 1.76 6.25
N GLY A 102 -14.37 0.58 6.00
CA GLY A 102 -15.76 0.41 5.57
C GLY A 102 -15.99 0.41 4.05
N ALA A 103 -14.95 0.63 3.25
CA ALA A 103 -15.02 0.59 1.78
C ALA A 103 -14.96 -0.85 1.25
N GLU A 104 -15.75 -1.18 0.23
CA GLU A 104 -15.69 -2.48 -0.47
C GLU A 104 -14.65 -2.46 -1.60
N SER A 105 -14.35 -1.27 -2.13
CA SER A 105 -13.32 -1.01 -3.12
C SER A 105 -12.75 0.39 -2.88
N LEU A 106 -11.44 0.55 -2.99
CA LEU A 106 -10.78 1.85 -2.93
C LEU A 106 -9.58 1.92 -3.89
N HIS A 107 -9.27 3.13 -4.32
CA HIS A 107 -8.03 3.46 -5.00
C HIS A 107 -7.10 4.13 -3.99
N PHE A 108 -6.05 3.42 -3.59
CA PHE A 108 -5.03 3.96 -2.71
C PHE A 108 -4.09 4.79 -3.57
N HIS A 109 -3.86 6.05 -3.19
CA HIS A 109 -2.92 6.96 -3.80
C HIS A 109 -2.23 7.69 -2.67
N GLU A 110 -0.92 7.47 -2.51
CA GLU A 110 -0.14 8.14 -1.48
C GLU A 110 1.21 8.62 -2.01
N HIS A 111 1.74 9.65 -1.35
CA HIS A 111 3.11 10.14 -1.57
C HIS A 111 3.89 10.05 -0.26
N ILE A 112 4.96 9.28 -0.26
CA ILE A 112 5.79 9.06 0.93
C ILE A 112 7.10 9.83 0.77
N TYR A 113 7.31 10.84 1.62
CA TYR A 113 8.56 11.57 1.64
C TYR A 113 9.74 10.67 2.03
N ILE A 114 10.79 10.66 1.20
CA ILE A 114 12.04 9.96 1.47
C ILE A 114 12.99 10.91 2.20
N PRO A 115 13.30 10.68 3.49
CA PRO A 115 14.09 11.63 4.26
C PRO A 115 15.56 11.64 3.88
N GLU A 116 16.26 12.73 4.23
CA GLU A 116 17.68 12.93 3.91
C GLU A 116 18.60 11.80 4.40
N ASN A 117 18.24 11.19 5.53
CA ASN A 117 18.99 10.10 6.15
C ASN A 117 18.72 8.73 5.51
N ALA A 118 17.78 8.63 4.56
CA ALA A 118 17.61 7.43 3.75
C ALA A 118 18.89 7.17 2.94
N ARG A 119 19.40 5.94 3.04
CA ARG A 119 20.58 5.52 2.28
C ARG A 119 20.15 5.12 0.88
N ALA A 120 20.94 5.46 -0.13
CA ALA A 120 20.74 4.92 -1.46
C ALA A 120 20.91 3.39 -1.45
N GLY A 121 20.08 2.68 -2.21
CA GLY A 121 20.07 1.22 -2.25
C GLY A 121 18.68 0.64 -2.48
N VAL A 122 18.58 -0.68 -2.39
CA VAL A 122 17.33 -1.42 -2.59
C VAL A 122 16.59 -1.58 -1.26
N TYR A 123 15.28 -1.38 -1.33
CA TYR A 123 14.33 -1.49 -0.24
C TYR A 123 13.21 -2.46 -0.65
N ASP A 124 12.75 -3.25 0.31
CA ASP A 124 11.56 -4.08 0.20
C ASP A 124 10.33 -3.25 0.55
N VAL A 125 9.32 -3.31 -0.33
CA VAL A 125 8.00 -2.71 -0.11
C VAL A 125 7.03 -3.81 0.24
N LEU A 126 6.37 -3.71 1.39
CA LEU A 126 5.31 -4.61 1.82
C LEU A 126 4.03 -3.80 2.04
N PHE A 127 3.05 -4.03 1.15
CA PHE A 127 1.72 -3.45 1.25
C PHE A 127 0.73 -4.52 1.69
N ILE A 128 -0.02 -4.26 2.76
CA ILE A 128 -0.92 -5.22 3.38
C ILE A 128 -2.30 -4.61 3.48
N ALA A 129 -3.31 -5.29 2.96
CA ALA A 129 -4.70 -4.96 3.20
C ALA A 129 -5.29 -5.92 4.23
N TYR A 130 -6.16 -5.39 5.09
CA TYR A 130 -6.93 -6.16 6.05
C TYR A 130 -8.41 -5.87 5.84
N ASP A 131 -9.25 -6.91 5.89
CA ASP A 131 -10.71 -6.76 5.92
C ASP A 131 -11.26 -6.78 7.35
N GLU A 132 -12.53 -6.45 7.51
CA GLU A 132 -13.22 -6.40 8.82
C GLU A 132 -13.42 -7.79 9.45
N ASN A 133 -13.34 -8.87 8.67
CA ASN A 133 -13.48 -10.25 9.14
C ASN A 133 -12.14 -10.89 9.54
N GLY A 134 -11.05 -10.13 9.50
CA GLY A 134 -9.70 -10.60 9.84
C GLY A 134 -8.95 -11.27 8.69
N GLY A 135 -9.52 -11.28 7.49
CA GLY A 135 -8.81 -11.64 6.27
C GLY A 135 -7.72 -10.62 5.94
N GLN A 136 -6.67 -11.08 5.29
CA GLN A 136 -5.56 -10.24 4.87
C GLN A 136 -5.01 -10.70 3.53
N THR A 137 -4.50 -9.75 2.76
CA THR A 137 -3.72 -10.01 1.55
C THR A 137 -2.52 -9.08 1.50
N ARG A 138 -1.48 -9.48 0.76
CA ARG A 138 -0.20 -8.78 0.76
C ARG A 138 0.34 -8.66 -0.65
N TYR A 139 0.85 -7.49 -0.96
CA TYR A 139 1.71 -7.26 -2.11
C TYR A 139 3.14 -7.02 -1.65
N LYS A 140 4.10 -7.65 -2.33
CA LYS A 140 5.53 -7.43 -2.12
C LYS A 140 6.12 -6.82 -3.38
N GLY A 141 6.86 -5.73 -3.20
CA GLY A 141 7.57 -5.03 -4.26
C GLY A 141 8.98 -4.65 -3.84
N SER A 142 9.68 -4.00 -4.74
CA SER A 142 11.03 -3.48 -4.53
C SER A 142 11.08 -2.02 -4.95
N LEU A 143 11.85 -1.22 -4.21
CA LEU A 143 12.11 0.17 -4.50
C LEU A 143 13.63 0.40 -4.48
N THR A 144 14.15 1.14 -5.45
CA THR A 144 15.53 1.65 -5.42
C THR A 144 15.52 3.12 -5.01
N ILE A 145 16.08 3.42 -3.84
CA ILE A 145 16.31 4.80 -3.42
C ILE A 145 17.64 5.27 -4.00
N LEU A 146 17.62 6.40 -4.69
CA LEU A 146 18.77 7.04 -5.32
C LEU A 146 19.15 8.31 -4.56
N LYS A 147 20.46 8.61 -4.52
CA LYS A 147 20.98 9.88 -4.04
C LYS A 147 21.81 10.50 -5.14
N ASP A 148 21.32 11.59 -5.70
CA ASP A 148 21.96 12.30 -6.80
C ASP A 148 21.97 13.81 -6.46
N PRO A 149 23.14 14.43 -6.25
CA PRO A 149 23.20 15.86 -5.93
C PRO A 149 22.80 16.78 -7.10
N LEU A 150 22.67 16.23 -8.32
CA LEU A 150 22.30 16.97 -9.53
C LEU A 150 20.80 16.92 -9.85
N ILE A 151 20.00 16.19 -9.07
CA ILE A 151 18.53 16.22 -9.22
C ILE A 151 17.97 17.61 -8.82
N PRO A 152 16.83 18.05 -9.40
CA PRO A 152 16.08 19.16 -8.83
C PRO A 152 15.86 19.01 -7.32
N GLN A 153 15.82 20.14 -6.60
CA GLN A 153 15.54 20.20 -5.17
C GLN A 153 14.45 21.23 -4.93
N ILE A 154 13.49 20.88 -4.07
CA ILE A 154 12.43 21.76 -3.59
C ILE A 154 12.69 22.01 -2.10
N ALA A 155 12.76 23.28 -1.70
CA ALA A 155 12.99 23.70 -0.32
C ALA A 155 12.03 24.82 0.05
N ASN A 156 11.84 25.05 1.36
CA ASN A 156 11.00 26.13 1.90
C ASN A 156 9.61 26.17 1.24
N ALA A 157 9.06 25.01 0.94
CA ALA A 157 7.78 24.91 0.27
C ALA A 157 6.66 25.08 1.28
N GLU A 158 5.75 26.01 1.00
CA GLU A 158 4.61 26.33 1.86
C GLU A 158 3.34 26.40 1.02
N ILE A 159 2.23 25.99 1.62
CA ILE A 159 0.91 26.14 1.03
C ILE A 159 -0.05 26.83 2.00
N SER A 160 -1.00 27.59 1.46
CA SER A 160 -2.12 28.12 2.25
C SER A 160 -3.39 28.21 1.40
N LEU A 161 -4.54 27.94 2.01
CA LEU A 161 -5.85 28.05 1.36
C LEU A 161 -6.64 29.19 2.00
N SER A 162 -7.13 30.12 1.19
CA SER A 162 -8.02 31.20 1.61
C SER A 162 -9.23 31.26 0.70
N GLY A 163 -10.39 30.81 1.21
CA GLY A 163 -11.54 30.52 0.38
C GLY A 163 -11.19 29.47 -0.67
N ASP A 164 -11.37 29.78 -1.95
CA ASP A 164 -11.01 28.91 -3.06
C ASP A 164 -9.61 29.20 -3.64
N VAL A 165 -8.81 30.07 -3.02
CA VAL A 165 -7.48 30.45 -3.53
C VAL A 165 -6.40 29.70 -2.76
N LEU A 166 -5.72 28.78 -3.45
CA LEU A 166 -4.55 28.07 -2.96
C LEU A 166 -3.29 28.84 -3.35
N ALA A 167 -2.56 29.37 -2.37
CA ALA A 167 -1.23 29.93 -2.57
C ALA A 167 -0.17 28.85 -2.33
N VAL A 168 0.82 28.77 -3.23
CA VAL A 168 1.95 27.85 -3.15
C VAL A 168 3.25 28.60 -3.39
N THR A 169 4.19 28.47 -2.46
CA THR A 169 5.55 29.00 -2.56
C THR A 169 6.57 27.88 -2.43
N ALA A 170 7.73 28.02 -3.08
CA ALA A 170 8.89 27.14 -2.88
C ALA A 170 10.15 27.75 -3.48
N ASP A 171 11.31 27.41 -2.90
CA ASP A 171 12.62 27.64 -3.51
C ASP A 171 13.06 26.38 -4.25
N ILE A 172 13.36 26.53 -5.54
CA ILE A 172 13.66 25.40 -6.41
C ILE A 172 15.04 25.59 -7.00
N LYS A 173 15.90 24.58 -6.80
CA LYS A 173 17.23 24.48 -7.40
C LYS A 173 17.21 23.38 -8.45
N ILE A 174 17.64 23.69 -9.67
CA ILE A 174 17.58 22.77 -10.82
C ILE A 174 18.96 22.72 -11.49
N PRO A 175 19.90 21.88 -11.02
CA PRO A 175 21.28 21.90 -11.50
C PRO A 175 21.43 21.76 -13.03
N SER A 176 20.59 20.95 -13.67
CA SER A 176 20.61 20.70 -15.13
C SER A 176 19.76 21.69 -15.96
N GLY A 177 19.17 22.69 -15.30
CA GLY A 177 18.21 23.63 -15.89
C GLY A 177 16.78 23.06 -15.91
N LEU A 178 15.79 23.91 -15.65
CA LEU A 178 14.37 23.58 -15.62
C LEU A 178 13.85 23.15 -17.00
N GLN A 179 13.08 22.07 -17.06
CA GLN A 179 12.36 21.63 -18.26
C GLN A 179 10.84 21.78 -18.08
N GLU A 180 10.30 21.24 -16.99
CA GLU A 180 8.87 21.34 -16.65
C GLU A 180 8.71 21.58 -15.15
N ILE A 181 7.77 22.44 -14.79
CA ILE A 181 7.27 22.55 -13.41
C ILE A 181 5.75 22.67 -13.44
N TYR A 182 5.10 21.95 -12.54
CA TYR A 182 3.66 21.99 -12.38
C TYR A 182 3.25 21.75 -10.93
N ILE A 183 2.02 22.15 -10.61
CA ILE A 183 1.32 21.73 -9.40
C ILE A 183 0.13 20.88 -9.83
N GLU A 184 0.01 19.68 -9.27
CA GLU A 184 -1.18 18.85 -9.39
C GLU A 184 -1.95 18.88 -8.08
N VAL A 185 -3.25 19.14 -8.19
CA VAL A 185 -4.18 19.14 -7.06
C VAL A 185 -5.10 17.95 -7.27
N GLN A 186 -5.02 16.97 -6.38
CA GLN A 186 -5.65 15.67 -6.58
C GLN A 186 -6.39 15.19 -5.34
N SER A 187 -7.59 14.69 -5.55
CA SER A 187 -8.36 13.86 -4.64
C SER A 187 -8.85 12.62 -5.38
N ALA A 188 -9.55 11.72 -4.69
CA ALA A 188 -10.14 10.54 -5.32
C ALA A 188 -11.19 10.88 -6.41
N ALA A 189 -11.85 12.05 -6.31
CA ALA A 189 -12.95 12.43 -7.21
C ALA A 189 -12.57 13.55 -8.20
N TRP A 190 -11.43 14.21 -8.00
CA TRP A 190 -11.07 15.40 -8.76
C TRP A 190 -9.56 15.56 -8.88
N THR A 191 -9.08 15.80 -10.09
CA THR A 191 -7.66 16.04 -10.36
C THR A 191 -7.51 17.19 -11.34
N ARG A 192 -6.57 18.10 -11.07
CA ARG A 192 -6.17 19.14 -12.01
C ARG A 192 -4.67 19.40 -11.95
N LYS A 193 -4.04 19.38 -13.13
CA LYS A 193 -2.64 19.75 -13.34
C LYS A 193 -2.54 21.21 -13.81
N TYR A 194 -1.77 22.01 -13.09
CA TYR A 194 -1.44 23.40 -13.42
C TYR A 194 0.02 23.48 -13.87
N VAL A 195 0.23 23.51 -15.19
CA VAL A 195 1.57 23.60 -15.79
C VAL A 195 1.98 25.07 -15.92
N PHE A 196 3.20 25.40 -15.50
CA PHE A 196 3.74 26.76 -15.61
C PHE A 196 4.65 26.87 -16.83
N THR A 197 4.30 27.77 -17.75
CA THR A 197 4.95 27.90 -19.07
C THR A 197 5.36 29.35 -19.37
N GLU A 198 5.60 30.15 -18.35
CA GLU A 198 6.02 31.54 -18.52
C GLU A 198 7.32 31.62 -19.34
N VAL A 199 7.41 32.63 -20.20
CA VAL A 199 8.58 32.86 -21.03
C VAL A 199 9.81 33.04 -20.14
N GLY A 200 10.87 32.27 -20.43
CA GLY A 200 12.14 32.33 -19.70
C GLY A 200 12.28 31.36 -18.53
N LEU A 201 11.28 30.51 -18.24
CA LEU A 201 11.43 29.46 -17.22
C LEU A 201 12.39 28.34 -17.62
N VAL A 202 12.29 27.87 -18.87
CA VAL A 202 13.11 26.74 -19.35
C VAL A 202 14.59 27.09 -19.29
N GLY A 203 15.39 26.21 -18.70
CA GLY A 203 16.84 26.36 -18.53
C GLY A 203 17.25 27.06 -17.24
N LEU A 204 16.32 27.62 -16.45
CA LEU A 204 16.65 28.21 -15.15
C LEU A 204 17.27 27.17 -14.20
N THR A 205 18.33 27.56 -13.50
CA THR A 205 18.97 26.70 -12.49
C THR A 205 18.51 26.99 -11.07
N ASN A 206 17.80 28.10 -10.87
CA ASN A 206 17.11 28.46 -9.64
C ASN A 206 15.79 29.14 -10.01
N TYR A 207 14.73 28.83 -9.27
CA TYR A 207 13.41 29.42 -9.47
C TYR A 207 12.68 29.53 -8.12
N THR A 208 12.15 30.71 -7.83
CA THR A 208 11.22 30.90 -6.71
C THR A 208 9.80 30.74 -7.23
N LEU A 209 9.18 29.61 -6.89
CA LEU A 209 7.77 29.38 -7.15
C LEU A 209 6.96 30.28 -6.22
N ASN A 210 6.05 31.05 -6.80
CA ASN A 210 5.06 31.85 -6.07
C ASN A 210 3.82 31.94 -6.96
N LYS A 211 2.83 31.09 -6.68
CA LYS A 211 1.65 30.91 -7.51
C LYS A 211 0.40 30.87 -6.67
N THR A 212 -0.70 31.36 -7.25
CA THR A 212 -2.04 31.18 -6.73
C THR A 212 -2.86 30.37 -7.72
N LEU A 213 -3.61 29.40 -7.21
CA LEU A 213 -4.47 28.50 -7.98
C LEU A 213 -5.91 28.70 -7.52
N ASN A 214 -6.84 28.73 -8.47
CA ASN A 214 -8.27 28.82 -8.18
C ASN A 214 -8.88 27.41 -8.10
N LEU A 215 -9.37 27.06 -6.92
CA LEU A 215 -9.99 25.78 -6.60
C LEU A 215 -11.51 25.86 -6.47
N ALA A 216 -12.18 26.89 -7.03
CA ALA A 216 -13.63 27.04 -6.93
C ALA A 216 -14.41 25.84 -7.49
N GLU A 217 -13.84 25.16 -8.49
CA GLU A 217 -14.42 23.96 -9.10
C GLU A 217 -14.02 22.65 -8.38
N ALA A 218 -13.10 22.71 -7.42
CA ALA A 218 -12.70 21.57 -6.61
C ALA A 218 -13.78 21.33 -5.53
N PRO A 219 -14.39 20.14 -5.46
CA PRO A 219 -15.31 19.78 -4.39
C PRO A 219 -14.66 19.86 -3.00
N SER A 220 -15.46 19.90 -1.93
CA SER A 220 -14.91 19.70 -0.58
C SER A 220 -14.33 18.30 -0.43
N GLY A 221 -13.25 18.19 0.34
CA GLY A 221 -12.55 16.94 0.58
C GLY A 221 -11.06 17.12 0.84
N HIS A 222 -10.39 15.99 1.03
CA HIS A 222 -8.95 15.91 1.22
C HIS A 222 -8.21 15.92 -0.13
N TYR A 223 -7.15 16.72 -0.23
CA TYR A 223 -6.35 16.89 -1.44
C TYR A 223 -4.86 16.69 -1.18
N HIS A 224 -4.23 16.06 -2.16
CA HIS A 224 -2.78 16.03 -2.33
C HIS A 224 -2.41 17.18 -3.27
N ILE A 225 -1.55 18.08 -2.79
CA ILE A 225 -0.98 19.18 -3.56
C ILE A 225 0.44 18.80 -3.91
N HIS A 226 0.64 18.27 -5.13
CA HIS A 226 1.91 17.75 -5.60
C HIS A 226 2.64 18.78 -6.46
N ILE A 227 3.72 19.35 -5.94
CA ILE A 227 4.67 20.15 -6.73
C ILE A 227 5.59 19.17 -7.44
N SER A 228 5.71 19.27 -8.76
CA SER A 228 6.64 18.46 -9.53
C SER A 228 7.58 19.31 -10.38
N VAL A 229 8.86 18.96 -10.37
CA VAL A 229 9.91 19.63 -11.12
C VAL A 229 10.71 18.58 -11.91
N THR A 230 10.82 18.79 -13.21
CA THR A 230 11.63 17.98 -14.13
C THR A 230 12.73 18.87 -14.74
N ASP A 231 13.97 18.38 -14.75
CA ASP A 231 15.10 19.05 -15.39
C ASP A 231 15.27 18.63 -16.86
N ARG A 232 16.16 19.31 -17.60
CA ARG A 232 16.42 19.05 -19.03
C ARG A 232 17.14 17.73 -19.34
N VAL A 233 17.51 16.96 -18.31
CA VAL A 233 18.04 15.61 -18.47
C VAL A 233 17.06 14.57 -17.93
N GLU A 234 15.77 14.95 -17.82
CA GLU A 234 14.64 14.11 -17.43
C GLU A 234 14.71 13.59 -15.98
N LYS A 235 15.51 14.21 -15.11
CA LYS A 235 15.45 13.93 -13.68
C LYS A 235 14.30 14.70 -13.07
N ARG A 236 13.50 14.01 -12.26
CA ARG A 236 12.29 14.54 -11.67
C ARG A 236 12.29 14.38 -10.15
N ILE A 237 11.90 15.43 -9.45
CA ILE A 237 11.55 15.39 -8.03
C ILE A 237 10.12 15.89 -7.85
N GLY A 238 9.49 15.49 -6.75
CA GLY A 238 8.23 16.05 -6.33
C GLY A 238 8.14 16.14 -4.82
N HIS A 239 7.22 16.99 -4.37
CA HIS A 239 6.90 17.18 -2.96
C HIS A 239 5.40 17.41 -2.81
N THR A 240 4.79 16.74 -1.83
CA THR A 240 3.34 16.67 -1.67
C THR A 240 2.94 17.22 -0.31
N PHE A 241 1.92 18.08 -0.33
CA PHE A 241 1.24 18.57 0.85
C PHE A 241 -0.17 18.00 0.91
N HIS A 242 -0.72 17.95 2.12
CA HIS A 242 -2.10 17.56 2.37
C HIS A 242 -2.91 18.80 2.74
N LEU A 243 -4.11 18.91 2.19
CA LEU A 243 -5.01 20.05 2.39
C LEU A 243 -6.47 19.59 2.38
N ASP A 244 -7.26 20.06 3.34
CA ASP A 244 -8.71 19.90 3.32
C ASP A 244 -9.38 21.18 2.80
N LYS A 245 -10.36 21.02 1.90
CA LYS A 245 -11.22 22.09 1.36
C LYS A 245 -12.68 21.87 1.72
#